data_AF-A0AAW9IXR2-F1
#
_entry.id   AF-A0AAW9IXR2-F1
#
_cell.length_a   1.000
_cell.length_b   1.000
_cell.length_c   1.000
_cell.angle_alpha   90.00
_cell.angle_beta   90.00
_cell.angle_gamma   90.00
#
_symmetry.space_group_name_H-M   'P 1'
#
loop_
_entity.id
_entity.type
_entity.pdbx_description
1 polymer ?
#
loop_
_entity_poly.entity_id
_entity_poly.type
_entity_poly.pdbx_seq_one_letter_code
_entity_poly.pdbx_strand_id
1 'polypeptide(L)'
;LGPEASSAILKKLPEQEIQKITYEIANISSVTSEQRQTILDEFLEMNKARDYIIEGGIEYARTLLSKALGTQRANDILSKVTEATQQYRPFAIARKADAHQLLNVISYEHPQTIALILCYLQADKAAQVLAELPED
;
A
#
# COMPACT_ATOMS: atom_id res chain seq x y z
N LEU A 1 -19.44 16.38 -18.48
CA LEU A 1 -19.51 16.51 -17.01
C LEU A 1 -20.50 17.62 -16.71
N GLY A 2 -21.41 17.45 -15.74
CA GLY A 2 -22.34 18.51 -15.34
C GLY A 2 -21.65 19.59 -14.49
N PRO A 3 -22.34 20.72 -14.21
CA PRO A 3 -21.81 21.80 -13.38
C PRO A 3 -21.41 21.34 -11.96
N GLU A 4 -22.19 20.46 -11.35
CA GLU A 4 -21.93 19.95 -10.00
C GLU A 4 -20.59 19.22 -9.90
N ALA A 5 -20.37 18.22 -10.76
CA ALA A 5 -19.13 17.45 -10.81
C ALA A 5 -17.92 18.34 -11.15
N SER A 6 -18.09 19.26 -12.10
CA SER A 6 -17.01 20.16 -12.54
C SER A 6 -16.61 21.14 -11.44
N SER A 7 -17.58 21.63 -10.65
CA SER A 7 -17.31 22.56 -9.54
C SER A 7 -16.47 21.94 -8.43
N ALA A 8 -16.68 20.67 -8.11
CA ALA A 8 -15.93 19.95 -7.08
C ALA A 8 -14.47 19.74 -7.48
N ILE A 9 -14.20 19.61 -8.78
CA ILE A 9 -12.84 19.47 -9.33
C ILE A 9 -12.15 20.84 -9.34
N LEU A 10 -12.81 21.88 -9.87
CA LEU A 10 -12.27 23.25 -9.93
C LEU A 10 -11.83 23.77 -8.56
N LYS A 11 -12.59 23.49 -7.50
CA LYS A 11 -12.26 23.89 -6.11
C LYS A 11 -10.94 23.33 -5.59
N LYS A 12 -10.40 22.28 -6.20
CA LYS A 12 -9.14 21.63 -5.80
C LYS A 12 -7.92 22.17 -6.55
N LEU A 13 -8.11 23.08 -7.51
CA LEU A 13 -7.03 23.60 -8.34
C LEU A 13 -6.50 24.93 -7.80
N PRO A 14 -5.22 25.26 -8.06
CA PRO A 14 -4.65 26.57 -7.77
C PRO A 14 -5.37 27.68 -8.55
N GLU A 15 -5.39 28.89 -8.01
CA GLU A 15 -6.09 30.05 -8.60
C GLU A 15 -5.65 30.34 -10.05
N GLN A 16 -4.35 30.22 -10.34
CA GLN A 16 -3.81 30.41 -11.69
C GLN A 16 -4.39 29.41 -12.71
N GLU A 17 -4.61 28.16 -12.29
CA GLU A 17 -5.18 27.12 -13.16
C GLU A 17 -6.68 27.32 -13.34
N ILE A 18 -7.39 27.76 -12.28
CA ILE A 18 -8.81 28.13 -12.37
C ILE A 18 -9.01 29.24 -13.40
N GLN A 19 -8.16 30.27 -13.41
CA GLN A 19 -8.24 31.38 -14.36
C GLN A 19 -8.05 30.91 -15.81
N LYS A 20 -7.02 30.08 -16.07
CA LYS A 20 -6.78 29.52 -17.40
C LYS A 20 -7.96 28.67 -17.88
N ILE A 21 -8.44 27.75 -17.04
CA ILE A 21 -9.55 26.87 -17.38
C ILE A 21 -10.82 27.69 -17.66
N THR A 22 -11.09 28.71 -16.85
CA THR A 22 -12.25 29.60 -17.02
C THR A 22 -12.16 30.40 -18.32
N TYR A 23 -10.96 30.90 -18.67
CA TYR A 23 -10.72 31.57 -19.95
C TYR A 23 -11.00 30.65 -21.13
N GLU A 24 -10.50 29.42 -21.10
CA GLU A 24 -10.75 28.44 -22.18
C GLU A 24 -12.22 28.04 -22.26
N ILE A 25 -12.91 27.84 -21.14
CA ILE A 25 -14.36 27.57 -21.12
C ILE A 25 -15.15 28.72 -21.75
N ALA A 26 -14.75 29.97 -21.51
CA ALA A 26 -15.41 31.14 -22.08
C ALA A 26 -15.19 31.29 -23.60
N ASN A 27 -14.07 30.78 -24.12
CA ASN A 27 -13.69 30.92 -25.52
C ASN A 27 -14.00 29.68 -26.38
N ILE A 28 -14.26 28.53 -25.77
CA ILE A 28 -14.73 27.34 -26.48
C ILE A 28 -16.15 27.59 -27.00
N SER A 29 -16.31 27.47 -28.32
CA SER A 29 -17.59 27.67 -29.00
C SER A 29 -18.44 26.40 -29.06
N SER A 30 -17.84 25.25 -29.39
CA SER A 30 -18.51 23.94 -29.29
C SER A 30 -17.49 22.80 -29.25
N VAL A 31 -17.89 21.67 -28.66
CA VAL A 31 -17.12 20.43 -28.64
C VAL A 31 -17.97 19.34 -29.29
N THR A 32 -17.44 18.69 -30.32
CA THR A 32 -18.18 17.63 -31.03
C THR A 32 -18.29 16.37 -30.17
N SER A 33 -19.31 15.55 -30.44
CA SER A 33 -19.46 14.25 -29.76
C SER A 33 -18.27 13.32 -30.02
N GLU A 34 -17.68 13.39 -31.22
CA GLU A 34 -16.49 12.62 -31.59
C GLU A 34 -15.28 13.04 -30.76
N GLN A 35 -14.98 14.35 -30.69
CA GLN A 35 -13.89 14.87 -29.85
C GLN A 35 -14.07 14.49 -28.38
N ARG A 36 -15.30 14.58 -27.87
CA ARG A 36 -15.61 14.15 -26.50
C ARG A 36 -15.32 12.67 -26.28
N GLN A 37 -15.71 11.83 -27.23
CA GLN A 37 -15.50 10.38 -27.14
C GLN A 37 -14.01 10.04 -27.18
N THR A 38 -13.25 10.63 -28.11
CA THR A 38 -11.80 10.44 -28.22
C THR A 38 -11.08 10.82 -26.92
N ILE A 39 -11.40 11.98 -26.35
CA ILE A 39 -10.79 12.45 -25.09
C ILE A 39 -11.13 11.50 -23.93
N LEU A 40 -12.36 10.98 -23.88
CA LEU A 40 -12.77 10.04 -22.85
C LEU A 40 -12.03 8.71 -22.98
N ASP A 41 -11.86 8.21 -24.20
CA ASP A 41 -11.14 6.97 -24.47
C ASP A 41 -9.66 7.10 -24.10
N GLU A 42 -9.01 8.22 -24.49
CA GLU A 42 -7.63 8.54 -24.08
C GLU A 42 -7.50 8.60 -22.55
N PHE A 43 -8.43 9.28 -21.87
CA PHE A 43 -8.44 9.35 -20.42
C PHE A 43 -8.58 7.96 -19.78
N LEU A 44 -9.46 7.10 -20.33
CA LEU A 44 -9.63 5.73 -19.84
C LEU A 44 -8.37 4.89 -20.06
N GLU A 45 -7.69 5.03 -21.20
CA GLU A 45 -6.42 4.34 -21.46
C GLU A 45 -5.30 4.80 -20.52
N MET A 46 -5.18 6.11 -20.29
CA MET A 46 -4.21 6.65 -19.32
C MET A 46 -4.48 6.15 -17.90
N ASN A 47 -5.74 6.06 -17.48
CA ASN A 47 -6.08 5.52 -16.16
C ASN A 47 -5.81 4.01 -16.08
N LYS A 48 -6.15 3.22 -17.09
CA LYS A 48 -5.79 1.78 -17.14
C LYS A 48 -4.28 1.55 -17.07
N ALA A 49 -3.49 2.41 -17.73
CA ALA A 49 -2.04 2.35 -17.64
C ALA A 49 -1.52 2.69 -16.22
N ARG A 50 -2.18 3.60 -15.50
CA ARG A 50 -1.87 3.88 -14.08
C ARG A 50 -2.36 2.78 -13.13
N ASP A 51 -3.51 2.17 -13.41
CA ASP A 51 -4.03 1.02 -12.64
C ASP A 51 -3.17 -0.24 -12.84
N TYR A 52 -2.45 -0.36 -13.96
CA TYR A 52 -1.44 -1.40 -14.14
C TYR A 52 -0.21 -1.22 -13.23
N ILE A 53 -0.05 -0.07 -12.57
CA ILE A 53 1.05 0.23 -11.63
C ILE A 53 0.65 -0.01 -10.17
N ILE A 54 -0.61 -0.32 -9.87
CA ILE A 54 -1.10 -0.48 -8.48
C ILE A 54 -2.19 -1.57 -8.52
N GLU A 55 -1.93 -2.86 -8.30
CA GLU A 55 -1.64 -3.48 -7.00
C GLU A 55 -0.94 -4.84 -7.20
N GLY A 56 0.35 -4.93 -6.88
CA GLY A 56 0.91 -6.21 -6.44
C GLY A 56 0.38 -6.57 -5.06
N GLY A 57 0.34 -7.86 -4.72
CA GLY A 57 -0.11 -8.30 -3.39
C GLY A 57 -0.64 -9.73 -3.38
N ILE A 58 -0.87 -10.26 -2.18
CA ILE A 58 -1.41 -11.62 -1.99
C ILE A 58 -2.76 -11.79 -2.70
N GLU A 59 -3.60 -10.74 -2.72
CA GLU A 59 -4.94 -10.82 -3.31
C GLU A 59 -4.94 -10.79 -4.84
N TYR A 60 -4.03 -9.99 -5.43
CA TYR A 60 -3.77 -10.03 -6.87
C TYR A 60 -3.19 -11.38 -7.30
N ALA A 61 -2.19 -11.89 -6.55
CA ALA A 61 -1.64 -13.22 -6.78
C ALA A 61 -2.70 -14.32 -6.62
N ARG A 62 -3.63 -14.19 -5.65
CA ARG A 62 -4.78 -15.10 -5.48
C ARG A 62 -5.68 -15.11 -6.68
N THR A 63 -6.06 -13.93 -7.16
CA THR A 63 -6.94 -13.80 -8.32
C THR A 63 -6.28 -14.42 -9.57
N LEU A 64 -5.00 -14.16 -9.77
CA LEU A 64 -4.23 -14.67 -10.91
C LEU A 64 -4.04 -16.19 -10.84
N LEU A 65 -3.62 -16.72 -9.70
CA LEU A 65 -3.46 -18.16 -9.47
C LEU A 65 -4.80 -18.91 -9.55
N SER A 66 -5.89 -18.33 -9.02
CA SER A 66 -7.21 -18.97 -9.05
C SER A 66 -7.74 -19.11 -10.48
N LYS A 67 -7.49 -18.10 -11.33
CA LYS A 67 -7.83 -18.17 -12.76
C LYS A 67 -6.97 -19.17 -13.53
N ALA A 68 -5.69 -19.31 -13.19
CA ALA A 68 -4.78 -20.19 -13.91
C ALA A 68 -4.85 -21.67 -13.48
N LEU A 69 -5.04 -21.94 -12.19
CA LEU A 69 -4.85 -23.26 -11.58
C LEU A 69 -6.06 -23.76 -10.78
N GLY A 70 -7.13 -22.96 -10.70
CA GLY A 70 -8.28 -23.21 -9.85
C GLY A 70 -8.05 -22.80 -8.39
N THR A 71 -9.15 -22.46 -7.70
CA THR A 71 -9.14 -21.87 -6.36
C THR A 71 -8.42 -22.72 -5.32
N GLN A 72 -8.58 -24.05 -5.37
CA GLN A 72 -7.96 -24.97 -4.40
C GLN A 72 -6.44 -24.89 -4.47
N ARG A 73 -5.88 -25.04 -5.69
CA ARG A 73 -4.43 -25.07 -5.90
C ARG A 73 -3.79 -23.70 -5.73
N ALA A 74 -4.53 -22.64 -6.03
CA ALA A 74 -4.12 -21.27 -5.74
C ALA A 74 -3.94 -21.03 -4.24
N ASN A 75 -4.90 -21.46 -3.41
CA ASN A 75 -4.81 -21.33 -1.97
C ASN A 75 -3.63 -22.13 -1.39
N ASP A 76 -3.40 -23.37 -1.85
CA ASP A 76 -2.26 -24.18 -1.39
C ASP A 76 -0.91 -23.52 -1.68
N ILE A 77 -0.77 -22.92 -2.88
CA ILE A 77 0.46 -22.22 -3.27
C ILE A 77 0.65 -20.96 -2.43
N LEU A 78 -0.40 -20.15 -2.23
CA LEU A 78 -0.32 -18.94 -1.41
C LEU A 78 0.00 -19.23 0.05
N SER A 79 -0.56 -20.29 0.61
CA SER A 79 -0.26 -20.73 1.99
C SER A 79 1.22 -21.06 2.13
N LYS A 80 1.80 -21.83 1.19
CA LYS A 80 3.23 -22.16 1.19
C LYS A 80 4.12 -20.93 1.07
N VAL A 81 3.76 -19.97 0.22
CA VAL A 81 4.52 -18.71 0.08
C VAL A 81 4.44 -17.89 1.37
N THR A 82 3.27 -17.86 2.02
CA THR A 82 3.07 -17.16 3.29
C THR A 82 3.87 -17.80 4.42
N GLU A 83 3.86 -19.12 4.52
CA GLU A 83 4.67 -19.89 5.49
C GLU A 83 6.17 -19.68 5.27
N ALA A 84 6.65 -19.77 4.02
CA ALA A 84 8.04 -19.48 3.69
C ALA A 84 8.41 -18.05 4.11
N THR A 85 7.54 -17.07 3.87
CA THR A 85 7.76 -15.67 4.28
C THR A 85 7.86 -15.54 5.82
N GLN A 86 7.12 -16.34 6.57
CA GLN A 86 7.22 -16.39 8.04
C GLN A 86 8.53 -17.04 8.50
N GLN A 87 9.05 -18.04 7.80
CA GLN A 87 10.36 -18.63 8.09
C GLN A 87 11.50 -17.62 7.94
N TYR A 88 11.41 -16.69 6.99
CA TYR A 88 12.37 -15.58 6.83
C TYR A 88 12.19 -14.45 7.85
N ARG A 89 11.15 -14.50 8.70
CA ARG A 89 10.88 -13.53 9.77
C ARG A 89 10.75 -14.24 11.12
N PRO A 90 11.84 -14.85 11.63
CA PRO A 90 11.85 -15.40 12.97
C PRO A 90 11.39 -14.31 13.97
N PHE A 91 10.66 -14.72 15.00
CA PHE A 91 10.08 -13.82 16.02
C PHE A 91 8.97 -12.87 15.52
N ALA A 92 8.25 -13.23 14.44
CA ALA A 92 7.06 -12.48 14.02
C ALA A 92 6.01 -12.28 15.15
N ILE A 93 5.97 -13.19 16.13
CA ILE A 93 5.13 -13.07 17.33
C ILE A 93 5.65 -11.96 18.27
N ALA A 94 6.97 -11.87 18.48
CA ALA A 94 7.59 -10.78 19.25
C ALA A 94 7.34 -9.40 18.62
N ARG A 95 7.21 -9.33 17.28
CA ARG A 95 6.79 -8.09 16.61
C ARG A 95 5.36 -7.67 16.96
N LYS A 96 4.48 -8.60 17.32
CA LYS A 96 3.07 -8.33 17.67
C LYS A 96 2.86 -8.07 19.17
N ALA A 97 3.70 -8.65 20.04
CA ALA A 97 3.68 -8.42 21.48
C ALA A 97 4.04 -6.95 21.80
N ASP A 98 3.51 -6.39 22.88
CA ASP A 98 3.95 -5.08 23.36
C ASP A 98 5.36 -5.15 23.97
N ALA A 99 6.00 -4.00 24.16
CA ALA A 99 7.40 -3.93 24.61
C ALA A 99 7.60 -4.56 26.00
N HIS A 100 6.66 -4.36 26.93
CA HIS A 100 6.74 -4.92 28.28
C HIS A 100 6.57 -6.44 28.31
N GLN A 101 5.62 -6.98 27.52
CA GLN A 101 5.47 -8.43 27.34
C GLN A 101 6.74 -9.04 26.78
N LEU A 102 7.36 -8.37 25.81
CA LEU A 102 8.59 -8.85 25.21
C LEU A 102 9.77 -8.80 26.20
N LEU A 103 9.90 -7.70 26.95
CA LEU A 103 10.92 -7.54 27.99
C LEU A 103 10.83 -8.68 29.01
N ASN A 104 9.63 -8.94 29.56
CA ASN A 104 9.42 -10.02 30.53
C ASN A 104 9.86 -11.41 30.05
N VAL A 105 9.79 -11.65 28.74
CA VAL A 105 10.20 -12.92 28.14
C VAL A 105 11.72 -12.98 27.93
N ILE A 106 12.35 -11.88 27.54
CA ILE A 106 13.76 -11.88 27.12
C ILE A 106 14.74 -11.44 28.22
N SER A 107 14.28 -10.86 29.34
CA SER A 107 15.16 -10.33 30.40
C SER A 107 16.08 -11.37 31.04
N TYR A 108 15.75 -12.67 30.94
CA TYR A 108 16.56 -13.76 31.49
C TYR A 108 17.40 -14.48 30.41
N GLU A 109 17.37 -14.00 29.17
CA GLU A 109 18.13 -14.58 28.06
C GLU A 109 19.57 -14.04 28.02
N HIS A 110 20.45 -14.78 27.35
CA HIS A 110 21.84 -14.35 27.16
C HIS A 110 21.91 -13.05 26.33
N PRO A 111 22.85 -12.11 26.59
CA PRO A 111 22.93 -10.85 25.85
C PRO A 111 22.97 -10.99 24.32
N GLN A 112 23.65 -12.03 23.82
CA GLN A 112 23.71 -12.38 22.40
C GLN A 112 22.34 -12.81 21.84
N THR A 113 21.52 -13.50 22.64
CA THR A 113 20.14 -13.88 22.27
C THR A 113 19.25 -12.65 22.24
N ILE A 114 19.35 -11.78 23.24
CA ILE A 114 18.64 -10.49 23.29
C ILE A 114 19.00 -9.65 22.05
N ALA A 115 20.29 -9.50 21.75
CA ALA A 115 20.77 -8.80 20.57
C ALA A 115 20.22 -9.38 19.26
N LEU A 116 20.20 -10.71 19.13
CA LEU A 116 19.60 -11.36 17.97
C LEU A 116 18.11 -11.03 17.84
N ILE A 117 17.35 -11.10 18.93
CA ILE A 117 15.91 -10.78 18.93
C ILE A 117 15.69 -9.32 18.54
N LEU A 118 16.44 -8.38 19.12
CA LEU A 118 16.34 -6.94 18.83
C LEU A 118 16.60 -6.64 17.33
N CYS A 119 17.57 -7.32 16.69
CA CYS A 119 17.83 -7.20 15.25
C CYS A 119 16.63 -7.54 14.36
N TYR A 120 15.67 -8.32 14.86
CA TYR A 120 14.47 -8.70 14.12
C TYR A 120 13.23 -7.88 14.49
N LEU A 121 13.31 -6.89 15.40
CA LEU A 121 12.18 -6.02 15.77
C LEU A 121 12.09 -4.75 14.91
N GLN A 122 10.97 -4.03 15.03
CA GLN A 122 10.84 -2.67 14.50
C GLN A 122 11.70 -1.71 15.36
N ALA A 123 12.33 -0.71 14.73
CA ALA A 123 13.29 0.19 15.38
C ALA A 123 12.73 0.83 16.67
N ASP A 124 11.50 1.35 16.62
CA ASP A 124 10.86 2.00 17.77
C ASP A 124 10.68 1.04 18.96
N LYS A 125 10.29 -0.21 18.67
CA LYS A 125 10.10 -1.26 19.69
C LYS A 125 11.44 -1.75 20.24
N ALA A 126 12.43 -1.93 19.38
CA ALA A 126 13.77 -2.30 19.80
C ALA A 126 14.38 -1.23 20.73
N ALA A 127 14.18 0.06 20.42
CA ALA A 127 14.63 1.17 21.25
C ALA A 127 13.93 1.21 22.62
N GLN A 128 12.61 0.98 22.66
CA GLN A 128 11.86 0.88 23.93
C GLN A 128 12.37 -0.25 24.80
N VAL A 129 12.51 -1.45 24.23
CA VAL A 129 13.02 -2.62 24.97
C VAL A 129 14.45 -2.37 25.44
N LEU A 130 15.32 -1.79 24.60
CA LEU A 130 16.70 -1.48 24.95
C LEU A 130 16.80 -0.47 26.11
N ALA A 131 15.91 0.52 26.16
CA ALA A 131 15.87 1.53 27.23
C ALA A 131 15.40 0.97 28.58
N GLU A 132 14.69 -0.16 28.59
CA GLU A 132 14.19 -0.82 29.81
C GLU A 132 15.10 -1.98 30.26
N LEU A 133 16.12 -2.35 29.48
CA LEU A 133 17.10 -3.36 29.89
C LEU A 133 18.04 -2.79 30.97
N PRO A 134 18.48 -3.61 31.94
CA PRO A 134 19.47 -3.20 32.93
C PRO A 134 20.79 -2.75 32.26
N GLU A 135 21.40 -1.69 32.79
CA GLU A 135 22.77 -1.30 32.42
C GLU A 135 23.76 -2.25 33.11
N ASP A 136 24.15 -3.33 32.43
CA ASP A 136 25.33 -4.15 32.76
C ASP A 136 26.41 -4.01 31.66
#